data_AF-A0A5E4S739-F1
#
_entry.id   AF-A0A5E4S739-F1
#
_cell.length_a   1.000
_cell.length_b   1.000
_cell.length_c   1.000
_cell.angle_alpha   90.00
_cell.angle_beta   90.00
_cell.angle_gamma   90.00
#
_symmetry.space_group_name_H-M   'P 1'
#
loop_
_entity.id
_entity.type
_entity.pdbx_description
1 polymer ?
#
loop_
_entity_poly.entity_id
_entity_poly.type
_entity_poly.pdbx_seq_one_letter_code
_entity_poly.pdbx_strand_id
1 'polypeptide(L)'
;MKGSTSRSVVSRSVVRTWSVLTFIGILLSITCTLAHAASGVDVAQLVNQRYDSRVERCAVDRPIWMCSGLVVRPLAGGASQQLAALTPEETQTQSAELAFVRGDLRTSSLGATAGFILADGFTASGWQKPYDVRCVYPVDVTPPGTTGAHGCDLLGGTTPVPPDWSSCATHGVTDATTWLAHFVANGQAPLRQCSLSAQTATQFHSAMQAHGQVADSLAQMPMSLLIPAWNPATPATIPVQAFYYDASTPGQLVQAQRYQMQYFTATNEWVPILRVTFAPGQGASFGFDETDQMDEGFRVAERLTDRYKDLSSSCNGGKDPAFYCDGVLIRMVAVRDMPVWNPRADYFDRDGVSFSYLRADAKVTSVASWTGGTGLIMKEFNAPSEQRLILKCSFPTDAGTASRPDSCIPPAGYGDPRFCDQLGVTSYATWYARYSNSNIWGHCPFRPDPASFQLSITIRRDYPSDVIMGYKHNEITMKPWPRDIPAKLPLEAFVAVGNVYADARTIQQGYFGATGRFLPIIRVNVTAAADQVFIYVPGDQIGAN
;
A
#
# COMPACT_ATOMS: atom_id res chain seq x y z
N MET A 1 89.62 -0.44 -32.79
CA MET A 1 90.26 -1.72 -33.13
C MET A 1 90.13 -2.67 -31.94
N LYS A 2 89.64 -3.91 -32.17
CA LYS A 2 89.72 -5.11 -31.31
C LYS A 2 89.04 -4.98 -29.92
N GLY A 3 88.10 -5.82 -29.47
CA GLY A 3 87.74 -7.19 -29.81
C GLY A 3 88.24 -8.16 -28.72
N SER A 4 87.30 -8.89 -28.07
CA SER A 4 87.50 -10.13 -27.28
C SER A 4 88.10 -9.94 -25.86
N THR A 5 87.77 -10.63 -24.75
CA THR A 5 86.87 -11.74 -24.37
C THR A 5 87.00 -12.00 -22.85
N SER A 6 85.96 -12.61 -22.24
CA SER A 6 86.01 -13.74 -21.28
C SER A 6 85.95 -13.54 -19.74
N ARG A 7 84.91 -14.19 -19.16
CA ARG A 7 84.77 -14.88 -17.83
C ARG A 7 84.69 -13.98 -16.58
N SER A 8 83.98 -14.28 -15.49
CA SER A 8 83.04 -15.31 -14.98
C SER A 8 82.84 -14.90 -13.49
N VAL A 9 81.70 -14.87 -12.79
CA VAL A 9 80.91 -15.95 -12.19
C VAL A 9 79.85 -15.27 -11.29
N VAL A 10 78.58 -15.64 -11.48
CA VAL A 10 77.50 -15.92 -10.51
C VAL A 10 77.61 -15.33 -9.08
N SER A 11 76.60 -14.54 -8.66
CA SER A 11 75.61 -14.96 -7.64
C SER A 11 74.61 -13.85 -7.25
N ARG A 12 73.33 -14.11 -7.58
CA ARG A 12 72.10 -13.86 -6.80
C ARG A 12 71.81 -12.45 -6.24
N SER A 13 70.85 -11.74 -6.84
CA SER A 13 69.71 -11.16 -6.10
C SER A 13 68.52 -10.87 -7.02
N VAL A 14 67.54 -11.77 -6.96
CA VAL A 14 66.07 -11.59 -7.09
C VAL A 14 65.54 -10.33 -7.79
N VAL A 15 65.03 -10.56 -9.00
CA VAL A 15 63.90 -9.86 -9.64
C VAL A 15 62.65 -9.97 -8.77
N ARG A 16 62.00 -8.84 -8.42
CA ARG A 16 60.53 -8.67 -8.33
C ARG A 16 60.16 -7.37 -7.62
N THR A 17 59.98 -6.29 -8.36
CA THR A 17 59.29 -5.08 -7.86
C THR A 17 58.47 -4.37 -8.95
N TRP A 18 57.98 -5.08 -9.95
CA TRP A 18 57.12 -4.50 -11.00
C TRP A 18 55.92 -5.39 -11.30
N SER A 19 55.06 -5.66 -10.31
CA SER A 19 53.73 -6.27 -10.55
C SER A 19 52.66 -5.97 -9.47
N VAL A 20 52.90 -5.07 -8.51
CA VAL A 20 51.94 -4.85 -7.39
C VAL A 20 51.05 -3.60 -7.60
N LEU A 21 51.31 -2.78 -8.61
CA LEU A 21 50.57 -1.52 -8.83
C LEU A 21 49.39 -1.63 -9.82
N THR A 22 49.15 -2.78 -10.44
CA THR A 22 48.04 -2.95 -11.40
C THR A 22 46.87 -3.79 -10.87
N PHE A 23 46.94 -4.28 -9.63
CA PHE A 23 45.88 -5.07 -9.00
C PHE A 23 45.11 -4.34 -7.88
N ILE A 24 45.57 -3.17 -7.45
CA ILE A 24 44.88 -2.37 -6.41
C ILE A 24 43.89 -1.36 -7.03
N GLY A 25 44.04 -1.01 -8.31
CA GLY A 25 43.12 -0.11 -9.03
C GLY A 25 41.85 -0.76 -9.59
N ILE A 26 41.75 -2.09 -9.58
CA ILE A 26 40.59 -2.84 -10.13
C ILE A 26 39.69 -3.42 -9.02
N LEU A 27 40.16 -3.46 -7.76
CA LEU A 27 39.36 -3.92 -6.61
C LEU A 27 38.58 -2.82 -5.88
N LEU A 28 38.71 -1.55 -6.26
CA LEU A 28 37.98 -0.43 -5.65
C LEU A 28 36.78 0.10 -6.46
N SER A 29 36.39 -0.58 -7.56
CA SER A 29 35.27 -0.17 -8.42
C SER A 29 34.07 -1.12 -8.38
N ILE A 30 33.97 -1.99 -7.36
CA ILE A 30 32.80 -2.84 -7.11
C ILE A 30 32.31 -2.63 -5.67
N THR A 31 32.20 -1.36 -5.23
CA THR A 31 31.09 -1.03 -4.35
C THR A 31 29.92 -0.73 -5.26
N CYS A 32 29.23 -1.80 -5.66
CA CYS A 32 27.89 -1.68 -6.21
C CYS A 32 27.07 -1.02 -5.09
N THR A 33 26.96 0.30 -5.11
CA THR A 33 25.93 0.99 -4.34
C THR A 33 24.64 0.39 -4.86
N LEU A 34 24.01 -0.48 -4.06
CA LEU A 34 22.63 -0.86 -4.29
C LEU A 34 21.88 0.46 -4.39
N ALA A 35 21.52 0.85 -5.62
CA ALA A 35 20.63 1.96 -5.86
C ALA A 35 19.33 1.53 -5.20
N HIS A 36 19.09 2.00 -3.98
CA HIS A 36 17.85 1.77 -3.30
C HIS A 36 16.78 2.44 -4.16
N ALA A 37 15.76 1.68 -4.56
CA ALA A 37 14.59 2.25 -5.16
C ALA A 37 14.07 3.36 -4.22
N ALA A 38 13.68 4.51 -4.79
CA ALA A 38 13.16 5.62 -4.01
C ALA A 38 11.99 5.12 -3.15
N SER A 39 11.98 5.48 -1.87
CA SER A 39 10.86 5.12 -1.00
C SER A 39 9.58 5.84 -1.47
N GLY A 40 8.42 5.36 -1.03
CA GLY A 40 7.16 6.06 -1.34
C GLY A 40 7.14 7.52 -0.85
N VAL A 41 7.83 7.81 0.26
CA VAL A 41 8.00 9.18 0.77
C VAL A 41 8.89 10.02 -0.15
N ASP A 42 9.98 9.45 -0.68
CA ASP A 42 10.85 10.14 -1.63
C ASP A 42 10.11 10.43 -2.94
N VAL A 43 9.32 9.48 -3.43
CA VAL A 43 8.45 9.68 -4.61
C VAL A 43 7.41 10.77 -4.33
N ALA A 44 6.79 10.75 -3.14
CA ALA A 44 6.17 11.87 -2.44
C ALA A 44 6.76 13.24 -2.79
N GLN A 45 7.98 13.42 -2.31
CA GLN A 45 8.71 14.67 -2.36
C GLN A 45 9.07 15.07 -3.79
N LEU A 46 9.53 14.12 -4.61
CA LEU A 46 9.88 14.36 -6.01
C LEU A 46 8.67 14.80 -6.85
N VAL A 47 7.50 14.20 -6.62
CA VAL A 47 6.25 14.60 -7.27
C VAL A 47 5.87 16.02 -6.87
N ASN A 48 5.85 16.36 -5.57
CA ASN A 48 5.54 17.73 -5.14
C ASN A 48 6.57 18.74 -5.66
N GLN A 49 7.86 18.42 -5.64
CA GLN A 49 8.92 19.30 -6.15
C GLN A 49 8.71 19.64 -7.64
N ARG A 50 8.34 18.66 -8.48
CA ARG A 50 8.05 18.92 -9.90
C ARG A 50 6.77 19.71 -10.08
N TYR A 51 5.75 19.46 -9.26
CA TYR A 51 4.51 20.23 -9.28
C TYR A 51 4.75 21.70 -8.90
N ASP A 52 5.61 21.96 -7.91
CA ASP A 52 5.95 23.30 -7.40
C ASP A 52 7.03 24.02 -8.20
N SER A 53 7.70 23.33 -9.11
CA SER A 53 8.66 23.96 -10.02
C SER A 53 7.98 25.02 -10.90
N ARG A 54 8.71 26.10 -11.18
CA ARG A 54 8.27 27.26 -11.98
C ARG A 54 9.22 27.57 -13.14
N VAL A 55 10.06 26.62 -13.53
CA VAL A 55 11.00 26.82 -14.65
C VAL A 55 10.24 27.04 -15.95
N GLU A 56 10.74 27.94 -16.80
CA GLU A 56 10.16 28.20 -18.14
C GLU A 56 10.69 27.21 -19.19
N ARG A 57 11.75 26.48 -18.85
CA ARG A 57 12.37 25.42 -19.66
C ARG A 57 13.24 24.53 -18.79
N CYS A 58 13.48 23.32 -19.27
CA CYS A 58 14.43 22.39 -18.67
C CYS A 58 15.86 22.65 -19.16
N ALA A 59 16.83 21.97 -18.54
CA ALA A 59 18.24 22.07 -18.92
C ALA A 59 18.45 21.76 -20.41
N VAL A 60 19.41 22.46 -21.04
CA VAL A 60 19.75 22.30 -22.47
C VAL A 60 18.56 22.60 -23.39
N ASP A 61 17.77 23.63 -23.05
CA ASP A 61 16.61 24.11 -23.81
C ASP A 61 15.54 23.03 -24.08
N ARG A 62 15.42 22.09 -23.14
CA ARG A 62 14.41 21.02 -23.22
C ARG A 62 13.03 21.52 -22.77
N PRO A 63 11.94 20.99 -23.34
CA PRO A 63 10.57 21.37 -22.97
C PRO A 63 10.24 21.00 -21.51
N ILE A 64 9.32 21.77 -20.91
CA ILE A 64 9.04 21.77 -19.45
C ILE A 64 8.66 20.39 -18.92
N TRP A 65 7.86 19.61 -19.66
CA TRP A 65 7.42 18.27 -19.25
C TRP A 65 8.58 17.29 -18.97
N MET A 66 9.80 17.57 -19.45
CA MET A 66 10.96 16.72 -19.20
C MET A 66 11.52 16.84 -17.78
N CYS A 67 11.15 17.87 -17.01
CA CYS A 67 11.70 18.08 -15.65
C CYS A 67 10.76 18.79 -14.66
N SER A 68 9.64 19.36 -15.12
CA SER A 68 8.77 20.22 -14.33
C SER A 68 7.30 20.02 -14.70
N GLY A 69 6.42 20.19 -13.73
CA GLY A 69 5.04 19.74 -13.84
C GLY A 69 4.92 18.22 -13.76
N LEU A 70 3.68 17.74 -13.72
CA LEU A 70 3.35 16.33 -13.66
C LEU A 70 2.66 15.94 -14.96
N VAL A 71 3.08 14.81 -15.51
CA VAL A 71 2.40 14.11 -16.59
C VAL A 71 1.59 12.99 -15.98
N VAL A 72 0.28 13.07 -16.10
CA VAL A 72 -0.68 12.24 -15.38
C VAL A 72 -1.56 11.52 -16.39
N ARG A 73 -1.84 10.24 -16.16
CA ARG A 73 -2.92 9.50 -16.81
C ARG A 73 -4.09 9.40 -15.83
N PRO A 74 -5.13 10.23 -15.97
CA PRO A 74 -6.39 9.99 -15.29
C PRO A 74 -7.04 8.75 -15.86
N LEU A 75 -7.53 7.86 -14.98
CA LEU A 75 -8.27 6.69 -15.40
C LEU A 75 -9.66 6.76 -14.77
N ALA A 76 -10.70 6.67 -15.60
CA ALA A 76 -12.05 6.50 -15.09
C ALA A 76 -12.13 5.27 -14.16
N GLY A 77 -13.05 5.31 -13.20
CA GLY A 77 -13.21 4.23 -12.21
C GLY A 77 -13.97 3.04 -12.76
N GLY A 78 -13.67 1.84 -12.27
CA GLY A 78 -14.41 0.61 -12.58
C GLY A 78 -13.57 -0.65 -12.42
N ALA A 79 -14.18 -1.73 -11.91
CA ALA A 79 -13.48 -3.02 -11.70
C ALA A 79 -12.98 -3.65 -13.02
N SER A 80 -13.58 -3.32 -14.16
CA SER A 80 -13.18 -3.79 -15.49
C SER A 80 -12.06 -2.97 -16.13
N GLN A 81 -11.64 -1.86 -15.53
CA GLN A 81 -10.69 -0.94 -16.15
C GLN A 81 -9.26 -1.50 -16.03
N GLN A 82 -8.66 -1.79 -17.18
CA GLN A 82 -7.27 -2.22 -17.28
C GLN A 82 -6.35 -1.00 -17.29
N LEU A 83 -5.28 -1.06 -16.52
CA LEU A 83 -4.28 0.00 -16.34
C LEU A 83 -3.75 0.54 -17.67
N ALA A 84 -3.37 -0.36 -18.58
CA ALA A 84 -2.73 -0.02 -19.84
C ALA A 84 -3.70 0.03 -21.03
N ALA A 85 -5.01 -0.04 -20.79
CA ALA A 85 -5.98 0.06 -21.88
C ALA A 85 -5.95 1.44 -22.54
N LEU A 86 -6.10 1.42 -23.86
CA LEU A 86 -6.32 2.60 -24.68
C LEU A 86 -7.78 2.67 -25.08
N THR A 87 -8.31 3.88 -25.22
CA THR A 87 -9.66 4.09 -25.78
C THR A 87 -9.68 3.78 -27.28
N PRO A 88 -10.86 3.63 -27.90
CA PRO A 88 -10.98 3.51 -29.35
C PRO A 88 -10.35 4.69 -30.10
N GLU A 89 -10.52 5.91 -29.60
CA GLU A 89 -9.97 7.13 -30.18
C GLU A 89 -8.44 7.15 -30.10
N GLU A 90 -7.87 6.74 -28.98
CA GLU A 90 -6.41 6.63 -28.78
C GLU A 90 -5.78 5.56 -29.68
N THR A 91 -6.49 4.45 -29.87
CA THR A 91 -6.07 3.38 -30.78
C THR A 91 -6.06 3.87 -32.23
N GLN A 92 -7.09 4.62 -32.65
CA GLN A 92 -7.22 5.15 -34.00
C GLN A 92 -6.21 6.27 -34.29
N THR A 93 -6.01 7.19 -33.36
CA THR A 93 -5.02 8.27 -33.47
C THR A 93 -3.59 7.78 -33.25
N GLN A 94 -3.40 6.59 -32.66
CA GLN A 94 -2.10 6.05 -32.25
C GLN A 94 -1.40 6.97 -31.24
N SER A 95 -2.20 7.62 -30.39
CA SER A 95 -1.76 8.51 -29.34
C SER A 95 -2.50 8.21 -28.05
N ALA A 96 -1.78 8.15 -26.94
CA ALA A 96 -2.39 8.14 -25.62
C ALA A 96 -2.47 9.57 -25.08
N GLU A 97 -3.61 9.89 -24.47
CA GLU A 97 -3.90 11.20 -23.89
C GLU A 97 -3.42 11.28 -22.43
N LEU A 98 -2.73 12.36 -22.07
CA LEU A 98 -2.23 12.58 -20.72
C LEU A 98 -2.55 14.01 -20.28
N ALA A 99 -2.87 14.16 -19.00
CA ALA A 99 -3.02 15.46 -18.36
C ALA A 99 -1.64 16.02 -17.98
N PHE A 100 -1.42 17.31 -18.23
CA PHE A 100 -0.29 18.04 -17.68
C PHE A 100 -0.77 19.03 -16.62
N VAL A 101 -0.15 18.98 -15.43
CA VAL A 101 -0.46 19.88 -14.31
C VAL A 101 0.79 20.46 -13.67
N ARG A 102 0.70 21.70 -13.19
CA ARG A 102 1.76 22.40 -12.45
C ARG A 102 1.11 23.38 -11.47
N GLY A 103 1.75 23.67 -10.35
CA GLY A 103 1.16 24.45 -9.26
C GLY A 103 0.89 25.93 -9.54
N ASP A 104 1.31 26.45 -10.68
CA ASP A 104 0.94 27.78 -11.20
C ASP A 104 -0.11 27.74 -12.32
N LEU A 105 -0.58 26.55 -12.69
CA LEU A 105 -1.78 26.40 -13.50
C LEU A 105 -3.01 26.40 -12.60
N ARG A 106 -4.17 26.80 -13.15
CA ARG A 106 -5.43 26.92 -12.40
C ARG A 106 -6.21 25.61 -12.29
N THR A 107 -5.57 24.50 -12.66
CA THR A 107 -6.16 23.16 -12.63
C THR A 107 -6.55 22.79 -11.20
N SER A 108 -7.81 22.43 -11.00
CA SER A 108 -8.38 22.03 -9.70
C SER A 108 -8.88 20.59 -9.66
N SER A 109 -8.75 19.86 -10.77
CA SER A 109 -9.13 18.45 -10.91
C SER A 109 -8.26 17.79 -11.97
N LEU A 110 -8.03 16.48 -11.85
CA LEU A 110 -7.37 15.66 -12.88
C LEU A 110 -8.38 14.99 -13.82
N GLY A 111 -9.66 15.34 -13.77
CA GLY A 111 -10.72 14.73 -14.59
C GLY A 111 -11.19 13.36 -14.08
N ALA A 112 -10.30 12.55 -13.50
CA ALA A 112 -10.64 11.32 -12.77
C ALA A 112 -10.03 11.33 -11.36
N THR A 113 -10.63 10.52 -10.49
CA THR A 113 -10.30 10.46 -9.06
C THR A 113 -9.25 9.41 -8.70
N ALA A 114 -8.75 8.68 -9.70
CA ALA A 114 -7.62 7.77 -9.58
C ALA A 114 -6.89 7.66 -10.93
N GLY A 115 -5.64 7.20 -10.90
CA GLY A 115 -4.84 7.01 -12.10
C GLY A 115 -3.38 6.80 -11.78
N PHE A 116 -2.50 7.23 -12.69
CA PHE A 116 -1.07 7.16 -12.47
C PHE A 116 -0.32 8.40 -12.95
N ILE A 117 0.83 8.64 -12.33
CA ILE A 117 1.77 9.71 -12.63
C ILE A 117 2.96 9.07 -13.35
N LEU A 118 3.31 9.61 -14.52
CA LEU A 118 4.53 9.22 -15.21
C LEU A 118 5.75 9.88 -14.58
N ALA A 119 6.89 9.19 -14.66
CA ALA A 119 8.18 9.85 -14.50
C ALA A 119 8.34 10.96 -15.54
N ASP A 120 9.08 12.00 -15.19
CA ASP A 120 9.42 13.07 -16.13
C ASP A 120 10.34 12.51 -17.22
N GLY A 121 10.47 13.24 -18.33
CA GLY A 121 11.22 12.76 -19.49
C GLY A 121 12.66 12.34 -19.20
N PHE A 122 13.37 13.03 -18.29
CA PHE A 122 14.73 12.63 -17.93
C PHE A 122 14.75 11.38 -17.05
N THR A 123 13.91 11.32 -16.02
CA THR A 123 13.81 10.15 -15.14
C THR A 123 13.38 8.91 -15.92
N ALA A 124 12.38 9.03 -16.79
CA ALA A 124 11.90 7.95 -17.65
C ALA A 124 12.98 7.45 -18.61
N SER A 125 13.79 8.35 -19.17
CA SER A 125 14.95 7.98 -19.98
C SER A 125 16.01 7.23 -19.16
N GLY A 126 16.27 7.67 -17.93
CA GLY A 126 17.16 6.98 -16.99
C GLY A 126 16.68 5.58 -16.63
N TRP A 127 15.37 5.36 -16.59
CA TRP A 127 14.75 4.03 -16.41
C TRP A 127 14.71 3.18 -17.68
N GLN A 128 15.27 3.67 -18.79
CA GLN A 128 15.19 3.03 -20.11
C GLN A 128 13.73 2.82 -20.59
N LYS A 129 12.82 3.69 -20.13
CA LYS A 129 11.41 3.76 -20.54
C LYS A 129 11.09 5.15 -21.11
N PRO A 130 11.88 5.68 -22.08
CA PRO A 130 11.64 7.01 -22.62
C PRO A 130 10.29 7.07 -23.33
N TYR A 131 9.69 8.25 -23.30
CA TYR A 131 8.49 8.57 -24.08
C TYR A 131 8.64 9.96 -24.67
N ASP A 132 8.01 10.16 -25.83
CA ASP A 132 7.95 11.44 -26.52
C ASP A 132 6.56 12.05 -26.36
N VAL A 133 6.48 13.38 -26.39
CA VAL A 133 5.21 14.11 -26.47
C VAL A 133 5.06 14.66 -27.89
N ARG A 134 4.00 14.25 -28.59
CA ARG A 134 3.73 14.64 -29.97
C ARG A 134 3.33 16.10 -30.09
N CYS A 135 2.45 16.55 -29.19
CA CYS A 135 1.94 17.91 -29.14
C CYS A 135 1.27 18.20 -27.79
N VAL A 136 1.00 19.48 -27.52
CA VAL A 136 0.31 19.96 -26.32
C VAL A 136 -0.87 20.86 -26.68
N TYR A 137 -2.00 20.65 -26.01
CA TYR A 137 -3.19 21.47 -26.08
C TYR A 137 -3.34 22.31 -24.81
N PRO A 138 -3.45 23.65 -24.93
CA PRO A 138 -3.73 24.51 -23.78
C PRO A 138 -5.08 24.25 -23.12
N VAL A 139 -6.05 23.62 -23.79
CA VAL A 139 -7.34 23.25 -23.20
C VAL A 139 -7.54 21.75 -23.32
N ASP A 140 -8.01 21.11 -22.25
CA ASP A 140 -8.37 19.69 -22.19
C ASP A 140 -9.18 19.24 -23.42
N VAL A 141 -8.79 18.14 -24.04
CA VAL A 141 -9.42 17.65 -25.27
C VAL A 141 -9.10 16.18 -25.52
N THR A 142 -10.16 15.40 -25.77
CA THR A 142 -10.04 14.06 -26.37
C THR A 142 -10.23 14.16 -27.87
N PRO A 143 -9.17 14.01 -28.69
CA PRO A 143 -9.29 14.10 -30.14
C PRO A 143 -10.15 12.96 -30.70
N PRO A 144 -11.07 13.23 -31.65
CA PRO A 144 -11.75 12.18 -32.39
C PRO A 144 -10.77 11.21 -33.06
N GLY A 145 -11.15 9.94 -33.18
CA GLY A 145 -10.31 8.91 -33.81
C GLY A 145 -9.91 9.20 -35.26
N THR A 146 -10.66 10.06 -35.96
CA THR A 146 -10.41 10.49 -37.35
C THR A 146 -9.48 11.70 -37.46
N THR A 147 -9.03 12.27 -36.35
CA THR A 147 -8.19 13.46 -36.34
C THR A 147 -6.80 13.16 -36.92
N GLY A 148 -6.36 14.03 -37.84
CA GLY A 148 -5.05 13.93 -38.48
C GLY A 148 -3.88 14.14 -37.52
N ALA A 149 -2.66 13.89 -38.01
CA ALA A 149 -1.42 14.10 -37.25
C ALA A 149 -1.41 13.39 -35.88
N HIS A 150 -1.92 12.16 -35.82
CA HIS A 150 -2.04 11.39 -34.58
C HIS A 150 -2.85 12.11 -33.48
N GLY A 151 -3.92 12.80 -33.86
CA GLY A 151 -4.76 13.56 -32.94
C GLY A 151 -4.32 15.00 -32.71
N CYS A 152 -3.15 15.43 -33.21
CA CYS A 152 -2.61 16.76 -32.98
C CYS A 152 -3.16 17.87 -33.89
N ASP A 153 -3.94 17.54 -34.92
CA ASP A 153 -4.49 18.50 -35.87
C ASP A 153 -6.03 18.48 -35.92
N LEU A 154 -6.66 19.15 -34.95
CA LEU A 154 -8.12 19.24 -34.82
C LEU A 154 -8.82 20.07 -35.91
N LEU A 155 -8.09 20.99 -36.55
CA LEU A 155 -8.64 21.92 -37.54
C LEU A 155 -8.41 21.46 -38.97
N GLY A 156 -7.49 20.51 -39.16
CA GLY A 156 -7.03 20.10 -40.48
C GLY A 156 -6.08 21.13 -41.06
N GLY A 157 -5.05 20.64 -41.75
CA GLY A 157 -4.06 21.50 -42.37
C GLY A 157 -3.01 20.72 -43.13
N THR A 158 -1.86 21.37 -43.32
CA THR A 158 -0.68 20.73 -43.91
C THR A 158 -0.11 19.69 -42.96
N THR A 159 0.33 18.56 -43.51
CA THR A 159 0.93 17.46 -42.75
C THR A 159 2.09 17.96 -41.88
N PRO A 160 2.02 17.82 -40.54
CA PRO A 160 3.13 18.15 -39.64
C PRO A 160 4.39 17.31 -39.93
N VAL A 161 5.55 17.80 -39.49
CA VAL A 161 6.85 17.16 -39.74
C VAL A 161 7.33 16.44 -38.47
N PRO A 162 7.41 15.09 -38.48
CA PRO A 162 7.93 14.34 -37.33
C PRO A 162 9.33 14.81 -36.91
N PRO A 163 9.67 14.86 -35.62
CA PRO A 163 8.88 14.35 -34.48
C PRO A 163 7.82 15.32 -33.93
N ASP A 164 7.70 16.53 -34.48
CA ASP A 164 6.75 17.55 -34.04
C ASP A 164 5.43 17.46 -34.82
N TRP A 165 4.39 16.99 -34.15
CA TRP A 165 3.08 16.80 -34.76
C TRP A 165 2.13 17.99 -34.54
N SER A 166 2.62 19.08 -33.95
CA SER A 166 1.80 20.23 -33.62
C SER A 166 1.24 20.96 -34.84
N SER A 167 0.07 21.60 -34.70
CA SER A 167 -0.66 22.22 -35.82
C SER A 167 -0.62 23.75 -35.81
N CYS A 168 -0.32 24.41 -34.69
CA CYS A 168 -0.44 25.87 -34.57
C CYS A 168 0.44 26.66 -35.56
N ALA A 169 1.65 26.19 -35.84
CA ALA A 169 2.56 26.86 -36.78
C ALA A 169 1.93 27.03 -38.18
N THR A 170 1.12 26.06 -38.61
CA THR A 170 0.43 26.07 -39.92
C THR A 170 -0.68 27.13 -40.00
N HIS A 171 -1.16 27.60 -38.84
CA HIS A 171 -2.17 28.64 -38.71
C HIS A 171 -1.56 30.01 -38.34
N GLY A 172 -0.24 30.15 -38.40
CA GLY A 172 0.47 31.38 -38.02
C GLY A 172 0.46 31.67 -36.52
N VAL A 173 0.12 30.67 -35.69
CA VAL A 173 0.11 30.77 -34.22
C VAL A 173 1.46 30.33 -33.69
N THR A 174 2.14 31.21 -32.94
CA THR A 174 3.51 30.95 -32.45
C THR A 174 3.72 31.30 -30.98
N ASP A 175 2.75 31.93 -30.33
CA ASP A 175 2.82 32.32 -28.93
C ASP A 175 1.44 32.25 -28.26
N ALA A 176 1.39 32.49 -26.95
CA ALA A 176 0.16 32.43 -26.18
C ALA A 176 -0.90 33.46 -26.63
N THR A 177 -0.48 34.65 -27.04
CA THR A 177 -1.38 35.75 -27.41
C THR A 177 -2.09 35.45 -28.73
N THR A 178 -1.31 35.03 -29.73
CA THR A 178 -1.81 34.60 -31.03
C THR A 178 -2.64 33.33 -30.92
N TRP A 179 -2.27 32.40 -30.01
CA TRP A 179 -3.08 31.22 -29.73
C TRP A 179 -4.45 31.59 -29.17
N LEU A 180 -4.51 32.47 -28.17
CA LEU A 180 -5.77 32.90 -27.56
C LEU A 180 -6.67 33.59 -28.59
N ALA A 181 -6.12 34.50 -29.39
CA ALA A 181 -6.85 35.17 -30.46
C ALA A 181 -7.43 34.17 -31.47
N HIS A 182 -6.64 33.17 -31.87
CA HIS A 182 -7.07 32.12 -32.78
C HIS A 182 -8.14 31.19 -32.17
N PHE A 183 -8.01 30.83 -30.89
CA PHE A 183 -9.01 30.03 -30.17
C PHE A 183 -10.35 30.78 -30.02
N VAL A 184 -10.30 32.08 -29.70
CA VAL A 184 -11.48 32.95 -29.66
C VAL A 184 -12.15 33.05 -31.03
N ALA A 185 -11.37 33.23 -32.11
CA ALA A 185 -11.89 33.26 -33.48
C ALA A 185 -12.56 31.94 -33.89
N ASN A 186 -12.17 30.82 -33.27
CA ASN A 186 -12.78 29.50 -33.46
C ASN A 186 -13.90 29.18 -32.44
N GLY A 187 -14.44 30.22 -31.78
CA GLY A 187 -15.58 30.10 -30.88
C GLY A 187 -15.26 29.48 -29.51
N GLN A 188 -13.98 29.45 -29.12
CA GLN A 188 -13.52 28.88 -27.85
C GLN A 188 -13.93 27.41 -27.65
N ALA A 189 -14.09 26.66 -28.74
CA ALA A 189 -14.49 25.26 -28.68
C ALA A 189 -13.25 24.37 -28.50
N PRO A 190 -13.18 23.49 -27.47
CA PRO A 190 -12.02 22.61 -27.23
C PRO A 190 -11.63 21.74 -28.43
N LEU A 191 -12.59 21.33 -29.26
CA LEU A 191 -12.36 20.57 -30.49
C LEU A 191 -11.93 21.43 -31.69
N ARG A 192 -11.72 22.74 -31.50
CA ARG A 192 -11.33 23.70 -32.55
C ARG A 192 -10.14 24.57 -32.15
N GLN A 193 -9.27 24.05 -31.31
CA GLN A 193 -7.97 24.65 -30.99
C GLN A 193 -6.86 24.05 -31.87
N CYS A 194 -5.80 24.81 -32.14
CA CYS A 194 -4.57 24.24 -32.66
C CYS A 194 -3.69 23.74 -31.51
N SER A 195 -2.83 22.75 -31.75
CA SER A 195 -1.85 22.26 -30.77
C SER A 195 -0.50 22.97 -30.93
N LEU A 196 0.19 23.22 -29.81
CA LEU A 196 1.53 23.80 -29.78
C LEU A 196 2.59 22.70 -29.71
N SER A 197 3.82 23.04 -30.11
CA SER A 197 4.94 22.09 -30.11
C SER A 197 5.29 21.66 -28.69
N ALA A 198 5.33 20.35 -28.47
CA ALA A 198 5.82 19.78 -27.21
C ALA A 198 7.32 19.47 -27.23
N GLN A 199 7.97 19.71 -28.36
CA GLN A 199 9.41 19.48 -28.57
C GLN A 199 10.22 20.78 -28.38
N THR A 200 9.58 21.93 -28.61
CA THR A 200 10.22 23.25 -28.50
C THR A 200 9.87 23.89 -27.15
N ALA A 201 10.88 24.23 -26.35
CA ALA A 201 10.67 24.76 -25.00
C ALA A 201 9.81 26.04 -24.96
N THR A 202 10.05 26.99 -25.86
CA THR A 202 9.28 28.24 -25.95
C THR A 202 7.82 28.03 -26.35
N GLN A 203 7.54 27.06 -27.21
CA GLN A 203 6.17 26.70 -27.63
C GLN A 203 5.42 25.99 -26.51
N PHE A 204 6.05 25.05 -25.79
CA PHE A 204 5.43 24.40 -24.64
C PHE A 204 5.14 25.43 -23.54
N HIS A 205 6.07 26.36 -23.27
CA HIS A 205 5.83 27.44 -22.32
C HIS A 205 4.68 28.36 -22.77
N SER A 206 4.60 28.68 -24.06
CA SER A 206 3.45 29.41 -24.64
C SER A 206 2.12 28.66 -24.42
N ALA A 207 2.12 27.33 -24.46
CA ALA A 207 0.91 26.54 -24.19
C ALA A 207 0.42 26.72 -22.75
N MET A 208 1.35 26.76 -21.79
CA MET A 208 1.03 27.03 -20.38
C MET A 208 0.51 28.45 -20.17
N GLN A 209 1.13 29.43 -20.81
CA GLN A 209 0.68 30.83 -20.75
C GLN A 209 -0.72 30.99 -21.36
N ALA A 210 -1.00 30.32 -22.50
CA ALA A 210 -2.31 30.29 -23.12
C ALA A 210 -3.36 29.67 -22.18
N HIS A 211 -3.05 28.53 -21.55
CA HIS A 211 -3.92 27.90 -20.54
C HIS A 211 -4.22 28.84 -19.36
N GLY A 212 -3.23 29.62 -18.91
CA GLY A 212 -3.44 30.62 -17.87
C GLY A 212 -4.50 31.67 -18.23
N GLN A 213 -4.65 31.98 -19.51
CA GLN A 213 -5.48 33.08 -20.03
C GLN A 213 -6.88 32.67 -20.52
N VAL A 214 -7.21 31.37 -20.58
CA VAL A 214 -8.56 30.93 -20.98
C VAL A 214 -9.61 31.18 -19.87
N ALA A 215 -10.89 31.01 -20.18
CA ALA A 215 -11.95 31.11 -19.18
C ALA A 215 -11.78 30.10 -18.03
N ASP A 216 -12.24 30.45 -16.83
CA ASP A 216 -12.08 29.64 -15.61
C ASP A 216 -12.55 28.18 -15.77
N SER A 217 -13.68 27.97 -16.45
CA SER A 217 -14.22 26.63 -16.69
C SER A 217 -13.30 25.72 -17.49
N LEU A 218 -12.46 26.30 -18.37
CA LEU A 218 -11.46 25.57 -19.15
C LEU A 218 -10.14 25.45 -18.39
N ALA A 219 -9.76 26.47 -17.64
CA ALA A 219 -8.52 26.48 -16.87
C ALA A 219 -8.55 25.60 -15.60
N GLN A 220 -9.74 25.22 -15.13
CA GLN A 220 -9.92 24.26 -14.03
C GLN A 220 -9.63 22.82 -14.45
N MET A 221 -9.71 22.53 -15.75
CA MET A 221 -9.31 21.25 -16.35
C MET A 221 -7.79 21.27 -16.62
N PRO A 222 -7.12 20.12 -16.74
CA PRO A 222 -5.70 20.08 -17.07
C PRO A 222 -5.43 20.49 -18.53
N MET A 223 -4.18 20.76 -18.86
CA MET A 223 -3.74 20.77 -20.25
C MET A 223 -3.66 19.32 -20.77
N SER A 224 -3.88 19.10 -22.07
CA SER A 224 -3.80 17.77 -22.67
C SER A 224 -2.50 17.59 -23.47
N LEU A 225 -1.83 16.46 -23.24
CA LEU A 225 -0.64 16.00 -23.95
C LEU A 225 -0.99 14.73 -24.74
N LEU A 226 -0.55 14.66 -25.98
CA LEU A 226 -0.61 13.42 -26.75
C LEU A 226 0.78 12.80 -26.83
N ILE A 227 0.91 11.56 -26.39
CA ILE A 227 2.15 10.76 -26.54
C ILE A 227 1.90 9.60 -27.51
N PRO A 228 2.93 9.00 -28.13
CA PRO A 228 2.74 7.75 -28.88
C PRO A 228 2.03 6.70 -28.02
N ALA A 229 0.99 6.08 -28.58
CA ALA A 229 0.28 5.01 -27.92
C ALA A 229 1.23 3.86 -27.54
N TRP A 230 1.20 3.45 -26.27
CA TRP A 230 1.94 2.27 -25.80
C TRP A 230 1.24 0.98 -26.24
N ASN A 231 1.95 -0.15 -26.16
CA ASN A 231 1.33 -1.46 -26.34
C ASN A 231 0.63 -1.89 -25.03
N PRO A 232 -0.71 -2.06 -25.00
CA PRO A 232 -1.44 -2.46 -23.80
C PRO A 232 -0.99 -3.81 -23.21
N ALA A 233 -0.39 -4.69 -24.03
CA ALA A 233 0.12 -5.98 -23.59
C ALA A 233 1.46 -5.90 -22.84
N THR A 234 2.12 -4.73 -22.81
CA THR A 234 3.44 -4.55 -22.18
C THR A 234 3.44 -3.36 -21.21
N PRO A 235 2.64 -3.37 -20.13
CA PRO A 235 2.58 -2.25 -19.17
C PRO A 235 3.94 -1.90 -18.54
N ALA A 236 4.90 -2.85 -18.52
CA ALA A 236 6.26 -2.63 -18.06
C ALA A 236 7.00 -1.50 -18.81
N THR A 237 6.60 -1.19 -20.05
CA THR A 237 7.22 -0.10 -20.84
C THR A 237 6.69 1.27 -20.46
N ILE A 238 5.59 1.36 -19.71
CA ILE A 238 5.05 2.62 -19.24
C ILE A 238 5.91 3.10 -18.06
N PRO A 239 6.45 4.33 -18.09
CA PRO A 239 7.31 4.85 -17.03
C PRO A 239 6.48 5.33 -15.84
N VAL A 240 5.70 4.43 -15.23
CA VAL A 240 4.86 4.73 -14.08
C VAL A 240 5.75 5.01 -12.87
N GLN A 241 5.63 6.21 -12.29
CA GLN A 241 6.35 6.59 -11.08
C GLN A 241 5.51 6.42 -9.83
N ALA A 242 4.21 6.66 -9.93
CA ALA A 242 3.26 6.49 -8.83
C ALA A 242 1.86 6.22 -9.36
N PHE A 243 1.07 5.47 -8.59
CA PHE A 243 -0.38 5.52 -8.68
C PHE A 243 -0.91 6.66 -7.81
N TYR A 244 -2.09 7.16 -8.09
CA TYR A 244 -2.73 8.13 -7.21
C TYR A 244 -4.22 7.87 -7.03
N TYR A 245 -4.75 8.37 -5.93
CA TYR A 245 -6.18 8.55 -5.71
C TYR A 245 -6.47 9.88 -5.04
N ASP A 246 -7.60 10.48 -5.38
CA ASP A 246 -8.12 11.69 -4.72
C ASP A 246 -8.69 11.34 -3.35
N ALA A 247 -8.04 11.84 -2.30
CA ALA A 247 -8.43 11.60 -0.91
C ALA A 247 -9.75 12.26 -0.54
N SER A 248 -10.22 13.24 -1.31
CA SER A 248 -11.52 13.88 -1.09
C SER A 248 -12.69 13.06 -1.62
N THR A 249 -12.42 12.04 -2.46
CA THR A 249 -13.43 11.16 -3.02
C THR A 249 -13.43 9.80 -2.31
N PRO A 250 -14.47 9.46 -1.53
CA PRO A 250 -14.55 8.18 -0.84
C PRO A 250 -14.43 6.99 -1.78
N GLY A 251 -13.69 5.97 -1.35
CA GLY A 251 -13.59 4.69 -2.04
C GLY A 251 -12.49 4.57 -3.10
N GLN A 252 -11.83 5.67 -3.46
CA GLN A 252 -10.88 5.69 -4.59
C GLN A 252 -9.55 4.99 -4.32
N LEU A 253 -9.17 4.82 -3.05
CA LEU A 253 -7.99 4.04 -2.68
C LEU A 253 -8.03 2.63 -3.27
N VAL A 254 -9.18 1.93 -3.23
CA VAL A 254 -9.31 0.57 -3.80
C VAL A 254 -9.03 0.57 -5.30
N GLN A 255 -9.39 1.63 -6.03
CA GLN A 255 -9.10 1.72 -7.46
C GLN A 255 -7.59 1.90 -7.71
N ALA A 256 -6.90 2.73 -6.93
CA ALA A 256 -5.44 2.85 -7.00
C ALA A 256 -4.73 1.54 -6.61
N GLN A 257 -5.22 0.82 -5.60
CA GLN A 257 -4.74 -0.51 -5.23
C GLN A 257 -4.89 -1.52 -6.37
N ARG A 258 -6.02 -1.49 -7.10
CA ARG A 258 -6.19 -2.30 -8.32
C ARG A 258 -5.14 -2.00 -9.38
N TYR A 259 -4.87 -0.72 -9.65
CA TYR A 259 -3.82 -0.35 -10.61
C TYR A 259 -2.44 -0.80 -10.14
N GLN A 260 -2.13 -0.64 -8.85
CA GLN A 260 -0.90 -1.14 -8.23
C GLN A 260 -0.77 -2.65 -8.41
N MET A 261 -1.83 -3.43 -8.16
CA MET A 261 -1.82 -4.88 -8.30
C MET A 261 -1.69 -5.33 -9.75
N GLN A 262 -2.38 -4.68 -10.70
CA GLN A 262 -2.26 -4.99 -12.13
C GLN A 262 -0.82 -4.76 -12.62
N TYR A 263 -0.20 -3.66 -12.21
CA TYR A 263 1.19 -3.37 -12.55
C TYR A 263 2.16 -4.36 -11.90
N PHE A 264 2.01 -4.64 -10.60
CA PHE A 264 2.84 -5.62 -9.90
C PHE A 264 2.71 -7.02 -10.54
N THR A 265 1.51 -7.44 -10.91
CA THR A 265 1.29 -8.74 -11.58
C THR A 265 2.03 -8.83 -12.91
N ALA A 266 2.09 -7.72 -13.65
CA ALA A 266 2.74 -7.69 -14.96
C ALA A 266 4.26 -7.47 -14.92
N THR A 267 4.79 -6.90 -13.83
CA THR A 267 6.18 -6.42 -13.75
C THR A 267 7.00 -7.02 -12.60
N ASN A 268 6.32 -7.57 -11.59
CA ASN A 268 6.89 -7.92 -10.29
C ASN A 268 7.53 -6.73 -9.54
N GLU A 269 7.08 -5.50 -9.84
CA GLU A 269 7.54 -4.26 -9.21
C GLU A 269 6.40 -3.58 -8.46
N TRP A 270 6.63 -3.24 -7.18
CA TRP A 270 5.72 -2.41 -6.40
C TRP A 270 6.00 -0.93 -6.69
N VAL A 271 4.98 -0.23 -7.15
CA VAL A 271 5.01 1.22 -7.39
C VAL A 271 4.10 1.90 -6.36
N PRO A 272 4.53 2.99 -5.70
CA PRO A 272 3.78 3.58 -4.60
C PRO A 272 2.45 4.19 -5.06
N ILE A 273 1.45 4.08 -4.20
CA ILE A 273 0.20 4.83 -4.27
C ILE A 273 0.38 6.13 -3.47
N LEU A 274 0.05 7.25 -4.10
CA LEU A 274 0.01 8.57 -3.49
C LEU A 274 -1.43 9.03 -3.29
N ARG A 275 -1.71 9.65 -2.15
CA ARG A 275 -2.96 10.38 -1.94
C ARG A 275 -2.81 11.80 -2.43
N VAL A 276 -3.73 12.26 -3.27
CA VAL A 276 -3.78 13.66 -3.71
C VAL A 276 -4.91 14.41 -3.00
N THR A 277 -4.69 15.68 -2.70
CA THR A 277 -5.73 16.59 -2.21
C THR A 277 -5.60 17.90 -2.96
N PHE A 278 -6.71 18.39 -3.52
CA PHE A 278 -6.80 19.70 -4.15
C PHE A 278 -7.35 20.71 -3.15
N ALA A 279 -6.55 21.72 -2.81
CA ALA A 279 -6.93 22.80 -1.93
C ALA A 279 -7.26 24.06 -2.77
N PRO A 280 -8.48 24.62 -2.66
CA PRO A 280 -8.86 25.82 -3.40
C PRO A 280 -7.85 26.96 -3.21
N GLY A 281 -7.29 27.46 -4.31
CA GLY A 281 -6.29 28.54 -4.30
C GLY A 281 -4.89 28.14 -3.80
N GLN A 282 -4.65 26.87 -3.46
CA GLN A 282 -3.37 26.35 -2.99
C GLN A 282 -2.80 25.22 -3.88
N GLY A 283 -3.57 24.75 -4.86
CA GLY A 283 -3.14 23.69 -5.77
C GLY A 283 -3.30 22.29 -5.19
N ALA A 284 -2.48 21.35 -5.65
CA ALA A 284 -2.50 19.95 -5.24
C ALA A 284 -1.33 19.61 -4.30
N SER A 285 -1.58 18.78 -3.29
CA SER A 285 -0.54 18.18 -2.45
C SER A 285 -0.59 16.65 -2.56
N PHE A 286 0.59 16.02 -2.70
CA PHE A 286 0.72 14.57 -2.79
C PHE A 286 1.35 14.01 -1.51
N GLY A 287 0.67 13.08 -0.86
CA GLY A 287 1.14 12.40 0.34
C GLY A 287 1.37 10.91 0.11
N PHE A 288 2.25 10.33 0.92
CA PHE A 288 2.43 8.88 1.00
C PHE A 288 1.96 8.39 2.38
N ASP A 289 1.21 7.30 2.39
CA ASP A 289 0.83 6.58 3.58
C ASP A 289 1.10 5.10 3.32
N GLU A 290 1.90 4.49 4.19
CA GLU A 290 2.26 3.08 4.08
C GLU A 290 1.03 2.16 4.20
N THR A 291 0.01 2.61 4.94
CA THR A 291 -1.23 1.84 5.14
C THR A 291 -2.17 1.85 3.92
N ASP A 292 -1.92 2.71 2.93
CA ASP A 292 -2.63 2.69 1.65
C ASP A 292 -2.10 1.60 0.70
N GLN A 293 -0.88 1.12 0.93
CA GLN A 293 -0.18 0.26 -0.02
C GLN A 293 -0.61 -1.20 0.13
N MET A 294 -0.75 -1.91 -0.99
CA MET A 294 -1.08 -3.35 -0.93
C MET A 294 0.09 -4.21 -0.43
N ASP A 295 1.34 -3.77 -0.56
CA ASP A 295 2.49 -4.53 -0.03
C ASP A 295 2.62 -4.45 1.50
N GLU A 296 1.91 -3.53 2.17
CA GLU A 296 1.90 -3.45 3.65
C GLU A 296 1.40 -4.73 4.31
N GLY A 297 0.57 -5.52 3.61
CA GLY A 297 0.14 -6.83 4.11
C GLY A 297 1.30 -7.78 4.40
N PHE A 298 2.43 -7.68 3.67
CA PHE A 298 3.62 -8.47 3.97
C PHE A 298 4.27 -8.05 5.30
N ARG A 299 4.37 -6.75 5.58
CA ARG A 299 4.89 -6.24 6.86
C ARG A 299 3.98 -6.60 8.03
N VAL A 300 2.66 -6.57 7.82
CA VAL A 300 1.69 -7.05 8.82
C VAL A 300 1.91 -8.54 9.12
N ALA A 301 2.07 -9.39 8.11
CA ALA A 301 2.32 -10.82 8.30
C ALA A 301 3.65 -11.09 9.04
N GLU A 302 4.69 -10.31 8.75
CA GLU A 302 5.98 -10.37 9.46
C GLU A 302 5.81 -9.99 10.94
N ARG A 303 5.20 -8.84 11.25
CA ARG A 303 4.93 -8.43 12.64
C ARG A 303 4.09 -9.45 13.42
N LEU A 304 3.11 -10.06 12.78
CA LEU A 304 2.30 -11.13 13.36
C LEU A 304 3.16 -12.36 13.70
N THR A 305 4.05 -12.74 12.77
CA THR A 305 4.96 -13.87 12.92
C THR A 305 5.97 -13.62 14.05
N ASP A 306 6.52 -12.42 14.15
CA ASP A 306 7.48 -12.04 15.19
C ASP A 306 6.83 -12.07 16.57
N ARG A 307 5.65 -11.45 16.74
CA ARG A 307 4.91 -11.51 18.01
C ARG A 307 4.51 -12.94 18.38
N TYR A 308 4.13 -13.77 17.40
CA TYR A 308 3.79 -15.17 17.66
C TYR A 308 4.99 -15.99 18.17
N LYS A 309 6.19 -15.69 17.67
CA LYS A 309 7.44 -16.37 18.03
C LYS A 309 8.08 -15.83 19.31
N ASP A 310 7.76 -14.61 19.70
CA ASP A 310 8.24 -14.04 20.97
C ASP A 310 7.63 -14.82 22.15
N LEU A 311 8.49 -15.40 22.97
CA LEU A 311 8.13 -16.24 24.12
C LEU A 311 8.34 -15.52 25.46
N SER A 312 8.51 -14.20 25.42
CA SER A 312 8.66 -13.38 26.62
C SER A 312 7.53 -13.64 27.60
N SER A 313 7.86 -13.81 28.88
CA SER A 313 6.84 -14.06 29.90
C SER A 313 6.06 -12.80 30.29
N SER A 314 6.58 -11.64 29.90
CA SER A 314 6.12 -10.31 30.30
C SER A 314 6.76 -9.24 29.43
N CYS A 315 6.16 -8.06 29.43
CA CYS A 315 6.55 -6.88 28.69
C CYS A 315 7.03 -5.76 29.62
N ASN A 316 7.64 -4.71 29.05
CA ASN A 316 8.01 -3.48 29.75
C ASN A 316 8.87 -3.74 31.01
N GLY A 317 9.81 -4.68 30.90
CA GLY A 317 10.72 -5.06 32.00
C GLY A 317 10.07 -5.87 33.11
N GLY A 318 9.03 -6.66 32.80
CA GLY A 318 8.36 -7.53 33.76
C GLY A 318 7.09 -6.95 34.39
N LYS A 319 6.73 -5.72 34.05
CA LYS A 319 5.60 -5.00 34.65
C LYS A 319 4.26 -5.41 34.07
N ASP A 320 4.26 -5.70 32.77
CA ASP A 320 3.03 -5.95 32.01
C ASP A 320 2.99 -7.40 31.51
N PRO A 321 1.81 -8.02 31.42
CA PRO A 321 1.69 -9.36 30.87
C PRO A 321 2.05 -9.42 29.38
N ALA A 322 2.35 -10.63 28.90
CA ALA A 322 2.84 -10.91 27.55
C ALA A 322 1.98 -10.30 26.40
N PHE A 323 0.64 -10.26 26.54
CA PHE A 323 -0.26 -9.66 25.54
C PHE A 323 -0.08 -8.14 25.28
N TYR A 324 0.80 -7.47 26.05
CA TYR A 324 1.21 -6.11 25.77
C TYR A 324 2.22 -5.98 24.63
N CYS A 325 3.03 -6.98 24.34
CA CYS A 325 4.11 -6.89 23.35
C CYS A 325 4.23 -8.12 22.45
N ASP A 326 3.71 -9.27 22.87
CA ASP A 326 3.81 -10.53 22.14
C ASP A 326 2.45 -11.24 22.01
N GLY A 327 2.49 -12.33 21.25
CA GLY A 327 1.34 -13.12 20.86
C GLY A 327 0.39 -12.38 19.91
N VAL A 328 -0.58 -13.12 19.39
CA VAL A 328 -1.56 -12.61 18.42
C VAL A 328 -2.96 -12.79 18.96
N LEU A 329 -3.71 -11.69 19.01
CA LEU A 329 -5.07 -11.62 19.54
C LEU A 329 -6.08 -11.82 18.40
N ILE A 330 -6.69 -13.00 18.33
CA ILE A 330 -7.61 -13.36 17.25
C ILE A 330 -9.03 -13.53 17.75
N ARG A 331 -9.98 -12.90 17.08
CA ARG A 331 -11.42 -13.13 17.29
C ARG A 331 -12.06 -13.62 16.02
N MET A 332 -12.63 -14.82 16.07
CA MET A 332 -13.48 -15.32 14.99
C MET A 332 -14.85 -14.63 15.00
N VAL A 333 -15.35 -14.31 13.83
CA VAL A 333 -16.63 -13.63 13.58
C VAL A 333 -17.35 -14.29 12.41
N ALA A 334 -18.63 -13.97 12.22
CA ALA A 334 -19.39 -14.42 11.07
C ALA A 334 -19.82 -13.22 10.23
N VAL A 335 -19.65 -13.29 8.90
CA VAL A 335 -20.00 -12.19 7.99
C VAL A 335 -21.48 -11.79 8.07
N ARG A 336 -22.38 -12.71 8.42
CA ARG A 336 -23.80 -12.41 8.66
C ARG A 336 -24.04 -11.42 9.82
N ASP A 337 -23.06 -11.25 10.71
CA ASP A 337 -23.15 -10.37 11.88
C ASP A 337 -22.51 -8.99 11.58
N MET A 338 -22.36 -8.61 10.30
CA MET A 338 -21.83 -7.29 9.93
C MET A 338 -22.65 -6.12 10.52
N PRO A 339 -22.01 -5.03 10.97
CA PRO A 339 -20.56 -4.81 11.05
C PRO A 339 -19.89 -5.62 12.17
N VAL A 340 -18.95 -6.52 11.79
CA VAL A 340 -18.39 -7.54 12.69
C VAL A 340 -17.48 -7.00 13.81
N TRP A 341 -17.03 -5.75 13.69
CA TRP A 341 -16.24 -5.05 14.71
C TRP A 341 -17.10 -4.46 15.83
N ASN A 342 -18.43 -4.44 15.69
CA ASN A 342 -19.31 -3.97 16.75
C ASN A 342 -19.61 -5.09 17.75
N PRO A 343 -19.43 -4.85 19.07
CA PRO A 343 -19.91 -5.79 20.07
C PRO A 343 -21.43 -5.95 19.98
N ARG A 344 -21.90 -7.20 20.06
CA ARG A 344 -23.33 -7.52 20.13
C ARG A 344 -23.90 -7.18 21.51
N ALA A 345 -25.22 -7.07 21.61
CA ALA A 345 -25.90 -6.76 22.88
C ALA A 345 -25.51 -7.74 24.00
N ASP A 346 -25.45 -9.05 23.68
CA ASP A 346 -25.08 -10.10 24.63
C ASP A 346 -23.67 -9.93 25.21
N TYR A 347 -22.78 -9.16 24.55
CA TYR A 347 -21.42 -8.93 25.02
C TYR A 347 -21.36 -7.86 26.11
N PHE A 348 -22.30 -6.91 26.09
CA PHE A 348 -22.45 -5.92 27.15
C PHE A 348 -23.08 -6.54 28.39
N ASP A 349 -24.09 -7.40 28.21
CA ASP A 349 -24.77 -8.08 29.33
C ASP A 349 -23.81 -8.94 30.14
N ARG A 350 -22.90 -9.67 29.46
CA ARG A 350 -21.87 -10.51 30.10
C ARG A 350 -20.53 -9.80 30.36
N ASP A 351 -20.44 -8.50 30.07
CA ASP A 351 -19.21 -7.70 30.12
C ASP A 351 -18.00 -8.45 29.52
N GLY A 352 -18.12 -8.95 28.28
CA GLY A 352 -17.04 -9.75 27.70
C GLY A 352 -17.16 -10.13 26.23
N VAL A 353 -16.06 -9.91 25.52
CA VAL A 353 -15.82 -10.31 24.13
C VAL A 353 -14.68 -11.31 24.10
N SER A 354 -14.93 -12.50 23.55
CA SER A 354 -13.99 -13.62 23.54
C SER A 354 -13.01 -13.53 22.38
N PHE A 355 -11.75 -13.89 22.66
CA PHE A 355 -10.64 -13.99 21.71
C PHE A 355 -9.83 -15.26 22.03
N SER A 356 -9.07 -15.73 21.05
CA SER A 356 -7.93 -16.62 21.27
C SER A 356 -6.63 -15.80 21.29
N TYR A 357 -5.66 -16.27 22.05
CA TYR A 357 -4.31 -15.70 22.12
C TYR A 357 -3.31 -16.72 21.61
N LEU A 358 -2.64 -16.41 20.51
CA LEU A 358 -1.71 -17.31 19.84
C LEU A 358 -0.29 -16.93 20.19
N ARG A 359 0.47 -17.89 20.71
CA ARG A 359 1.93 -17.82 20.89
C ARG A 359 2.51 -19.21 20.62
N ALA A 360 3.75 -19.28 20.14
CA ALA A 360 4.32 -20.55 19.67
C ALA A 360 4.36 -21.65 20.75
N ASP A 361 4.54 -21.29 22.02
CA ASP A 361 4.55 -22.23 23.15
C ASP A 361 3.14 -22.49 23.75
N ALA A 362 2.13 -21.69 23.39
CA ALA A 362 0.77 -21.84 23.88
C ALA A 362 0.02 -23.01 23.21
N LYS A 363 0.59 -23.69 22.20
CA LYS A 363 0.02 -24.88 21.53
C LYS A 363 -1.46 -24.71 21.13
N VAL A 364 -1.84 -23.55 20.60
CA VAL A 364 -3.18 -23.31 20.07
C VAL A 364 -3.27 -23.91 18.66
N THR A 365 -3.92 -25.06 18.50
CA THR A 365 -4.01 -25.78 17.20
C THR A 365 -5.36 -25.59 16.50
N SER A 366 -6.22 -24.75 17.05
CA SER A 366 -7.40 -24.17 16.39
C SER A 366 -7.70 -22.80 16.98
N VAL A 367 -8.36 -21.91 16.23
CA VAL A 367 -8.81 -20.57 16.72
C VAL A 367 -10.30 -20.55 17.12
N ALA A 368 -11.01 -21.65 16.90
CA ALA A 368 -12.38 -21.90 17.33
C ALA A 368 -12.67 -23.42 17.36
N SER A 369 -13.83 -23.84 17.86
CA SER A 369 -14.23 -25.25 17.90
C SER A 369 -14.64 -25.84 16.53
N TRP A 370 -14.69 -25.03 15.47
CA TRP A 370 -15.03 -25.44 14.11
C TRP A 370 -13.88 -25.18 13.12
N THR A 371 -13.90 -25.88 11.98
CA THR A 371 -12.89 -25.75 10.93
C THR A 371 -13.20 -24.56 10.02
N GLY A 372 -12.38 -23.52 10.10
CA GLY A 372 -12.43 -22.39 9.16
C GLY A 372 -13.33 -21.24 9.60
N GLY A 373 -13.21 -20.11 8.91
CA GLY A 373 -13.99 -18.90 9.20
C GLY A 373 -13.18 -17.62 9.11
N THR A 374 -13.87 -16.50 9.29
CA THR A 374 -13.28 -15.17 9.23
C THR A 374 -13.18 -14.57 10.62
N GLY A 375 -12.39 -13.51 10.74
CA GLY A 375 -12.05 -12.96 12.05
C GLY A 375 -11.38 -11.60 11.97
N LEU A 376 -11.08 -11.09 13.16
CA LEU A 376 -10.35 -9.86 13.41
C LEU A 376 -9.05 -10.21 14.13
N ILE A 377 -7.96 -9.56 13.72
CA ILE A 377 -6.72 -9.51 14.50
C ILE A 377 -6.60 -8.13 15.10
N MET A 378 -6.37 -8.08 16.41
CA MET A 378 -6.07 -6.83 17.14
C MET A 378 -4.56 -6.67 17.32
N LYS A 379 -4.09 -5.43 17.35
CA LYS A 379 -2.73 -5.09 17.79
C LYS A 379 -2.53 -5.45 19.27
N GLU A 380 -1.28 -5.63 19.65
CA GLU A 380 -0.84 -5.80 21.04
C GLU A 380 -1.17 -4.56 21.89
N PHE A 381 -1.25 -4.71 23.22
CA PHE A 381 -1.72 -3.60 24.08
C PHE A 381 -0.75 -2.42 24.18
N ASN A 382 0.54 -2.59 23.88
CA ASN A 382 1.48 -1.47 23.75
C ASN A 382 1.27 -0.65 22.47
N ALA A 383 0.57 -1.19 21.46
CA ALA A 383 0.33 -0.46 20.23
C ALA A 383 -0.53 0.79 20.49
N PRO A 384 -0.13 1.96 19.96
CA PRO A 384 -0.95 3.16 20.04
C PRO A 384 -2.34 2.94 19.44
N SER A 385 -3.37 3.30 20.20
CA SER A 385 -4.77 3.23 19.78
C SER A 385 -5.61 4.27 20.49
N GLU A 386 -6.61 4.81 19.78
CA GLU A 386 -7.59 5.72 20.38
C GLU A 386 -8.52 4.97 21.34
N GLN A 387 -9.01 3.79 20.92
CA GLN A 387 -9.77 2.88 21.79
C GLN A 387 -8.85 1.80 22.33
N ARG A 388 -8.36 1.99 23.56
CA ARG A 388 -7.62 0.94 24.26
C ARG A 388 -8.52 -0.24 24.58
N LEU A 389 -8.00 -1.45 24.40
CA LEU A 389 -8.63 -2.68 24.85
C LEU A 389 -8.36 -2.89 26.35
N ILE A 390 -9.24 -3.63 27.02
CA ILE A 390 -9.09 -3.99 28.43
C ILE A 390 -9.28 -5.50 28.54
N LEU A 391 -8.21 -6.23 28.88
CA LEU A 391 -8.31 -7.66 29.17
C LEU A 391 -8.91 -7.86 30.56
N LYS A 392 -9.88 -8.77 30.69
CA LYS A 392 -10.51 -9.10 31.99
C LYS A 392 -9.91 -10.36 32.62
N CYS A 393 -9.73 -11.41 31.81
CA CYS A 393 -9.16 -12.67 32.26
C CYS A 393 -8.70 -13.54 31.09
N SER A 394 -7.93 -14.58 31.42
CA SER A 394 -7.56 -15.64 30.49
C SER A 394 -7.91 -17.02 31.04
N PHE A 395 -8.03 -17.96 30.11
CA PHE A 395 -8.28 -19.37 30.35
C PHE A 395 -7.36 -20.20 29.46
N PRO A 396 -6.74 -21.28 29.97
CA PRO A 396 -5.86 -22.15 29.19
C PRO A 396 -6.64 -23.00 28.18
N THR A 397 -7.97 -22.97 28.19
CA THR A 397 -8.86 -23.65 27.24
C THR A 397 -10.17 -22.88 27.11
N ASP A 398 -11.09 -23.34 26.27
CA ASP A 398 -12.46 -22.80 26.22
C ASP A 398 -13.09 -22.76 27.62
N ALA A 399 -13.76 -21.66 27.91
CA ALA A 399 -14.46 -21.42 29.16
C ALA A 399 -15.97 -21.24 28.94
N GLY A 400 -16.47 -21.42 27.72
CA GLY A 400 -17.88 -21.24 27.38
C GLY A 400 -18.37 -19.83 27.74
N THR A 401 -17.54 -18.80 27.54
CA THR A 401 -17.79 -17.45 28.09
C THR A 401 -19.09 -16.81 27.64
N ALA A 402 -19.69 -17.31 26.56
CA ALA A 402 -21.00 -16.89 26.08
C ALA A 402 -22.17 -17.27 27.00
N SER A 403 -22.03 -18.31 27.83
CA SER A 403 -23.06 -18.75 28.78
C SER A 403 -22.76 -18.32 30.22
N ARG A 404 -21.79 -17.41 30.42
CA ARG A 404 -21.42 -16.87 31.74
C ARG A 404 -22.12 -15.53 31.98
N PRO A 405 -22.58 -15.25 33.22
CA PRO A 405 -23.20 -13.97 33.57
C PRO A 405 -22.21 -12.80 33.55
N ASP A 406 -20.94 -13.07 33.85
CA ASP A 406 -19.79 -12.22 33.55
C ASP A 406 -18.78 -13.14 32.86
N SER A 407 -18.24 -12.78 31.69
CA SER A 407 -17.38 -13.69 30.92
C SER A 407 -16.19 -14.28 31.70
N CYS A 408 -15.78 -13.72 32.83
CA CYS A 408 -14.77 -14.32 33.70
C CYS A 408 -15.35 -15.21 34.81
N ILE A 409 -16.62 -15.00 35.19
CA ILE A 409 -17.25 -15.63 36.36
C ILE A 409 -18.20 -16.74 35.92
N PRO A 410 -18.02 -18.00 36.38
CA PRO A 410 -18.94 -19.07 36.03
C PRO A 410 -20.35 -18.82 36.59
N PRO A 411 -21.40 -19.41 35.99
CA PRO A 411 -22.74 -19.39 36.57
C PRO A 411 -22.75 -20.00 37.97
N ALA A 412 -23.68 -19.55 38.82
CA ALA A 412 -23.82 -20.05 40.19
C ALA A 412 -24.01 -21.57 40.20
N GLY A 413 -23.19 -22.29 40.97
CA GLY A 413 -23.23 -23.75 41.09
C GLY A 413 -22.39 -24.52 40.06
N TYR A 414 -21.77 -23.85 39.09
CA TYR A 414 -20.97 -24.50 38.04
C TYR A 414 -19.45 -24.34 38.22
N GLY A 415 -18.99 -23.41 39.05
CA GLY A 415 -17.57 -23.17 39.33
C GLY A 415 -17.36 -22.16 40.48
N ASP A 416 -16.11 -21.97 40.88
CA ASP A 416 -15.74 -20.97 41.89
C ASP A 416 -15.61 -19.59 41.21
N PRO A 417 -16.26 -18.53 41.72
CA PRO A 417 -16.22 -17.20 41.12
C PRO A 417 -14.88 -16.46 41.33
N ARG A 418 -13.98 -17.01 42.16
CA ARG A 418 -12.69 -16.39 42.46
C ARG A 418 -11.66 -16.70 41.38
N PHE A 419 -10.70 -15.79 41.23
CA PHE A 419 -9.55 -16.00 40.34
C PHE A 419 -8.62 -17.12 40.86
N CYS A 420 -7.86 -17.71 39.96
CA CYS A 420 -6.98 -18.84 40.28
C CYS A 420 -5.99 -18.56 41.43
N ASP A 421 -5.41 -17.37 41.49
CA ASP A 421 -4.51 -16.93 42.55
C ASP A 421 -5.19 -16.97 43.94
N GLN A 422 -6.45 -16.53 44.03
CA GLN A 422 -7.25 -16.56 45.26
C GLN A 422 -7.62 -17.98 45.72
N LEU A 423 -7.51 -18.96 44.81
CA LEU A 423 -7.74 -20.37 45.08
C LEU A 423 -6.44 -21.14 45.36
N GLY A 424 -5.30 -20.45 45.42
CA GLY A 424 -3.98 -21.06 45.57
C GLY A 424 -3.48 -21.78 44.31
N VAL A 425 -4.11 -21.54 43.16
CA VAL A 425 -3.71 -22.13 41.88
C VAL A 425 -2.65 -21.24 41.23
N THR A 426 -1.41 -21.43 41.68
CA THR A 426 -0.23 -20.63 41.28
C THR A 426 0.83 -21.45 40.55
N SER A 427 0.53 -22.70 40.20
CA SER A 427 1.43 -23.59 39.45
C SER A 427 0.67 -24.52 38.51
N TYR A 428 1.36 -25.02 37.47
CA TYR A 428 0.82 -26.04 36.57
C TYR A 428 0.36 -27.28 37.35
N ALA A 429 1.18 -27.78 38.28
CA ALA A 429 0.87 -28.97 39.07
C ALA A 429 -0.43 -28.80 39.87
N THR A 430 -0.63 -27.63 40.51
CA THR A 430 -1.85 -27.33 41.25
C THR A 430 -3.07 -27.23 40.33
N TRP A 431 -2.93 -26.57 39.18
CA TRP A 431 -4.03 -26.46 38.21
C TRP A 431 -4.40 -27.84 37.64
N TYR A 432 -3.40 -28.62 37.24
CA TYR A 432 -3.59 -29.96 36.66
C TYR A 432 -4.27 -30.90 37.65
N ALA A 433 -3.80 -30.97 38.90
CA ALA A 433 -4.40 -31.80 39.94
C ALA A 433 -5.86 -31.43 40.23
N ARG A 434 -6.20 -30.15 40.13
CA ARG A 434 -7.54 -29.64 40.43
C ARG A 434 -8.52 -29.76 39.26
N TYR A 435 -8.05 -29.55 38.02
CA TYR A 435 -8.93 -29.30 36.88
C TYR A 435 -8.75 -30.23 35.68
N SER A 436 -7.67 -31.01 35.55
CA SER A 436 -7.41 -31.84 34.35
C SER A 436 -8.56 -32.80 33.98
N ASN A 437 -9.30 -33.28 34.99
CA ASN A 437 -10.47 -34.16 34.82
C ASN A 437 -11.83 -33.42 34.99
N SER A 438 -11.83 -32.09 34.96
CA SER A 438 -13.03 -31.25 35.08
C SER A 438 -13.62 -30.92 33.70
N ASN A 439 -14.59 -30.02 33.66
CA ASN A 439 -15.17 -29.46 32.44
C ASN A 439 -14.87 -27.95 32.33
N ILE A 440 -15.20 -27.37 31.17
CA ILE A 440 -14.93 -25.95 30.85
C ILE A 440 -15.56 -24.93 31.81
N TRP A 441 -16.54 -25.33 32.61
CA TRP A 441 -17.20 -24.46 33.59
C TRP A 441 -16.49 -24.44 34.95
N GLY A 442 -15.75 -25.50 35.27
CA GLY A 442 -15.21 -25.72 36.61
C GLY A 442 -13.87 -25.03 36.90
N HIS A 443 -13.12 -24.63 35.87
CA HIS A 443 -11.80 -24.01 36.05
C HIS A 443 -11.89 -22.50 36.29
N CYS A 444 -11.00 -22.01 37.15
CA CYS A 444 -10.94 -20.62 37.55
C CYS A 444 -10.40 -19.72 36.43
N PRO A 445 -10.80 -18.44 36.37
CA PRO A 445 -10.17 -17.45 35.50
C PRO A 445 -8.79 -17.06 36.02
N PHE A 446 -7.85 -16.81 35.11
CA PHE A 446 -6.57 -16.18 35.41
C PHE A 446 -6.69 -14.65 35.28
N ARG A 447 -6.09 -13.92 36.21
CA ARG A 447 -6.04 -12.46 36.15
C ARG A 447 -5.18 -11.99 34.99
N PRO A 448 -5.44 -10.76 34.47
CA PRO A 448 -4.64 -10.15 33.42
C PRO A 448 -3.37 -9.49 34.01
N ASP A 449 -2.71 -10.16 34.97
CA ASP A 449 -1.41 -9.77 35.53
C ASP A 449 -0.29 -10.68 34.99
N PRO A 450 0.99 -10.27 35.05
CA PRO A 450 2.08 -11.01 34.40
C PRO A 450 2.18 -12.47 34.84
N ALA A 451 2.08 -12.74 36.15
CA ALA A 451 2.27 -14.08 36.71
C ALA A 451 1.07 -14.99 36.38
N SER A 452 -0.15 -14.50 36.60
CA SER A 452 -1.37 -15.26 36.33
C SER A 452 -1.54 -15.56 34.84
N PHE A 453 -1.31 -14.56 33.97
CA PHE A 453 -1.45 -14.74 32.53
C PHE A 453 -0.40 -15.70 31.98
N GLN A 454 0.87 -15.56 32.39
CA GLN A 454 1.93 -16.49 31.99
C GLN A 454 1.63 -17.91 32.47
N LEU A 455 1.08 -18.09 33.67
CA LEU A 455 0.68 -19.42 34.15
C LEU A 455 -0.39 -20.06 33.24
N SER A 456 -1.34 -19.27 32.71
CA SER A 456 -2.34 -19.79 31.74
C SER A 456 -1.67 -20.33 30.46
N ILE A 457 -0.57 -19.71 30.02
CA ILE A 457 0.21 -20.17 28.85
C ILE A 457 1.04 -21.40 29.22
N THR A 458 1.72 -21.37 30.38
CA THR A 458 2.49 -22.50 30.91
C THR A 458 1.64 -23.75 31.03
N ILE A 459 0.38 -23.63 31.47
CA ILE A 459 -0.54 -24.76 31.52
C ILE A 459 -0.72 -25.39 30.15
N ARG A 460 -0.91 -24.59 29.10
CA ARG A 460 -1.03 -25.12 27.74
C ARG A 460 0.26 -25.74 27.23
N ARG A 461 1.39 -25.05 27.43
CA ARG A 461 2.71 -25.51 27.03
C ARG A 461 3.03 -26.89 27.62
N ASP A 462 2.72 -27.08 28.90
CA ASP A 462 3.11 -28.27 29.65
C ASP A 462 2.02 -29.35 29.69
N TYR A 463 0.81 -29.06 29.18
CA TYR A 463 -0.25 -30.06 29.08
C TYR A 463 0.17 -31.22 28.15
N PRO A 464 -0.15 -32.49 28.50
CA PRO A 464 0.26 -33.65 27.70
C PRO A 464 -0.36 -33.74 26.30
N SER A 465 -1.39 -32.92 26.03
CA SER A 465 -2.14 -32.87 24.76
C SER A 465 -2.33 -31.41 24.34
N ASP A 466 -2.51 -31.16 23.05
CA ASP A 466 -2.97 -29.87 22.53
C ASP A 466 -4.48 -29.64 22.74
N VAL A 467 -5.18 -30.68 23.20
CA VAL A 467 -6.60 -30.66 23.57
C VAL A 467 -6.73 -30.61 25.09
N ILE A 468 -7.26 -29.52 25.62
CA ILE A 468 -7.53 -29.34 27.05
C ILE A 468 -9.04 -29.29 27.23
N MET A 469 -9.61 -30.21 28.01
CA MET A 469 -11.07 -30.30 28.24
C MET A 469 -11.92 -30.37 26.95
N GLY A 470 -11.37 -30.95 25.88
CA GLY A 470 -12.06 -31.10 24.59
C GLY A 470 -11.79 -30.00 23.56
N TYR A 471 -11.00 -28.98 23.88
CA TYR A 471 -10.78 -27.82 23.02
C TYR A 471 -9.31 -27.60 22.69
N LYS A 472 -9.08 -27.19 21.43
CA LYS A 472 -7.75 -26.90 20.86
C LYS A 472 -7.36 -25.43 20.97
N HIS A 473 -8.34 -24.55 21.17
CA HIS A 473 -8.11 -23.13 21.40
C HIS A 473 -8.01 -22.81 22.89
N ASN A 474 -7.41 -21.66 23.19
CA ASN A 474 -7.54 -21.00 24.48
C ASN A 474 -8.60 -19.90 24.39
N GLU A 475 -8.95 -19.31 25.52
CA GLU A 475 -9.92 -18.23 25.56
C GLU A 475 -9.44 -17.10 26.47
N ILE A 476 -9.45 -15.89 25.95
CA ILE A 476 -9.26 -14.66 26.72
C ILE A 476 -10.49 -13.78 26.53
N THR A 477 -10.79 -12.95 27.52
CA THR A 477 -11.97 -12.08 27.47
C THR A 477 -11.56 -10.63 27.59
N MET A 478 -12.07 -9.80 26.70
CA MET A 478 -11.88 -8.35 26.70
C MET A 478 -13.19 -7.66 27.09
N LYS A 479 -13.11 -6.50 27.74
CA LYS A 479 -14.31 -5.65 27.90
C LYS A 479 -14.86 -5.26 26.53
N PRO A 480 -16.20 -5.20 26.38
CA PRO A 480 -16.80 -4.65 25.18
C PRO A 480 -16.44 -3.17 25.05
N TRP A 481 -16.25 -2.72 23.81
CA TRP A 481 -15.97 -1.33 23.46
C TRP A 481 -17.23 -0.64 22.91
N PRO A 482 -17.25 0.71 22.82
CA PRO A 482 -18.35 1.41 22.16
C PRO A 482 -18.60 0.88 20.75
N ARG A 483 -19.85 0.87 20.30
CA ARG A 483 -20.18 0.52 18.91
C ARG A 483 -19.85 1.68 17.97
N ASP A 484 -19.72 1.37 16.68
CA ASP A 484 -19.63 2.33 15.58
C ASP A 484 -18.37 3.21 15.61
N ILE A 485 -17.25 2.63 16.10
CA ILE A 485 -15.93 3.28 16.15
C ILE A 485 -14.82 2.49 15.45
N PRO A 486 -15.03 1.87 14.27
CA PRO A 486 -14.03 0.99 13.64
C PRO A 486 -12.65 1.64 13.47
N ALA A 487 -12.61 2.93 13.10
CA ALA A 487 -11.37 3.68 12.90
C ALA A 487 -10.55 3.93 14.19
N LYS A 488 -11.17 3.77 15.37
CA LYS A 488 -10.52 3.98 16.68
C LYS A 488 -9.99 2.68 17.29
N LEU A 489 -10.46 1.53 16.80
CA LEU A 489 -10.05 0.23 17.29
C LEU A 489 -8.62 -0.11 16.84
N PRO A 490 -7.85 -0.86 17.65
CA PRO A 490 -6.54 -1.35 17.29
C PRO A 490 -6.65 -2.56 16.34
N LEU A 491 -7.45 -2.46 15.28
CA LEU A 491 -7.52 -3.49 14.26
C LEU A 491 -6.22 -3.50 13.44
N GLU A 492 -5.69 -4.69 13.18
CA GLU A 492 -4.46 -4.86 12.42
C GLU A 492 -4.67 -5.62 11.11
N ALA A 493 -5.57 -6.61 11.12
CA ALA A 493 -5.89 -7.42 9.95
C ALA A 493 -7.26 -8.12 10.08
N PHE A 494 -7.76 -8.60 8.94
CA PHE A 494 -8.83 -9.59 8.87
C PHE A 494 -8.27 -10.99 8.71
N VAL A 495 -8.98 -11.98 9.22
CA VAL A 495 -8.55 -13.38 9.22
C VAL A 495 -9.29 -14.16 8.14
N ALA A 496 -8.57 -15.04 7.44
CA ALA A 496 -9.14 -16.14 6.67
C ALA A 496 -8.53 -17.47 7.15
N VAL A 497 -9.35 -18.34 7.74
CA VAL A 497 -8.97 -19.73 8.04
C VAL A 497 -9.67 -20.65 7.04
N GLY A 498 -8.90 -21.42 6.27
CA GLY A 498 -9.43 -22.23 5.17
C GLY A 498 -9.86 -21.38 3.97
N ASN A 499 -10.85 -21.86 3.20
CA ASN A 499 -11.24 -21.26 1.92
C ASN A 499 -12.41 -20.26 2.03
N VAL A 500 -12.30 -19.27 2.92
CA VAL A 500 -13.37 -18.28 3.22
C VAL A 500 -13.05 -16.87 2.73
N TYR A 501 -12.32 -16.76 1.61
CA TYR A 501 -11.82 -15.49 1.10
C TYR A 501 -12.94 -14.51 0.67
N ALA A 502 -14.07 -15.03 0.17
CA ALA A 502 -15.22 -14.18 -0.19
C ALA A 502 -15.82 -13.44 1.02
N ASP A 503 -15.97 -14.15 2.14
CA ASP A 503 -16.45 -13.56 3.39
C ASP A 503 -15.42 -12.58 3.96
N ALA A 504 -14.13 -12.92 3.89
CA ALA A 504 -13.06 -12.04 4.36
C ALA A 504 -13.01 -10.74 3.55
N ARG A 505 -13.19 -10.81 2.22
CA ARG A 505 -13.32 -9.64 1.33
C ARG A 505 -14.56 -8.83 1.65
N THR A 506 -15.67 -9.46 2.01
CA THR A 506 -16.89 -8.74 2.42
C THR A 506 -16.63 -7.93 3.70
N ILE A 507 -15.92 -8.50 4.68
CA ILE A 507 -15.53 -7.79 5.90
C ILE A 507 -14.57 -6.63 5.57
N GLN A 508 -13.54 -6.89 4.76
CA GLN A 508 -12.56 -5.89 4.34
C GLN A 508 -13.24 -4.72 3.60
N GLN A 509 -14.14 -5.02 2.66
CA GLN A 509 -14.92 -4.02 1.93
C GLN A 509 -15.80 -3.19 2.87
N GLY A 510 -16.45 -3.84 3.85
CA GLY A 510 -17.28 -3.15 4.82
C GLY A 510 -16.47 -2.21 5.72
N TYR A 511 -15.30 -2.64 6.19
CA TYR A 511 -14.41 -1.80 6.99
C TYR A 511 -13.87 -0.62 6.18
N PHE A 512 -13.45 -0.88 4.95
CA PHE A 512 -13.02 0.16 4.03
C PHE A 512 -14.14 1.17 3.76
N GLY A 513 -15.37 0.72 3.53
CA GLY A 513 -16.53 1.60 3.38
C GLY A 513 -16.83 2.44 4.62
N ALA A 514 -16.59 1.90 5.82
CA ALA A 514 -16.84 2.60 7.08
C ALA A 514 -15.72 3.58 7.49
N THR A 515 -14.50 3.40 7.00
CA THR A 515 -13.31 4.12 7.51
C THR A 515 -12.47 4.81 6.44
N GLY A 516 -12.62 4.43 5.18
CA GLY A 516 -11.70 4.78 4.10
C GLY A 516 -10.31 4.15 4.22
N ARG A 517 -10.07 3.28 5.23
CA ARG A 517 -8.76 2.69 5.52
C ARG A 517 -8.68 1.26 5.04
N PHE A 518 -7.51 0.88 4.52
CA PHE A 518 -7.19 -0.49 4.17
C PHE A 518 -6.64 -1.25 5.38
N LEU A 519 -7.05 -2.51 5.53
CA LEU A 519 -6.44 -3.49 6.43
C LEU A 519 -6.34 -4.81 5.67
N PRO A 520 -5.21 -5.53 5.73
CA PRO A 520 -5.02 -6.74 4.96
C PRO A 520 -5.84 -7.91 5.50
N ILE A 521 -6.23 -8.81 4.60
CA ILE A 521 -6.67 -10.16 4.90
C ILE A 521 -5.43 -11.04 5.02
N ILE A 522 -5.29 -11.72 6.16
CA ILE A 522 -4.21 -12.64 6.48
C ILE A 522 -4.76 -14.05 6.55
N ARG A 523 -4.13 -14.98 5.81
CA ARG A 523 -4.39 -16.41 5.95
C ARG A 523 -3.79 -16.88 7.26
N VAL A 524 -4.60 -17.55 8.08
CA VAL A 524 -4.16 -18.08 9.38
C VAL A 524 -4.20 -19.60 9.36
N ASN A 525 -3.05 -20.23 9.54
CA ASN A 525 -2.90 -21.68 9.68
C ASN A 525 -2.11 -22.03 10.94
N VAL A 526 -2.83 -22.20 12.05
CA VAL A 526 -2.24 -22.42 13.38
C VAL A 526 -1.56 -23.78 13.58
N THR A 527 -1.68 -24.71 12.62
CA THR A 527 -0.98 -25.99 12.64
C THR A 527 0.24 -26.02 11.73
N ALA A 528 0.52 -24.91 11.02
CA ALA A 528 1.71 -24.78 10.20
C ALA A 528 2.98 -24.56 11.03
N ALA A 529 4.13 -24.59 10.37
CA ALA A 529 5.38 -24.09 10.95
C ALA A 529 5.24 -22.62 11.36
N ALA A 530 6.01 -22.17 12.35
CA ALA A 530 5.82 -20.85 12.97
C ALA A 530 5.93 -19.67 11.99
N ASP A 531 6.75 -19.79 10.95
CA ASP A 531 6.91 -18.82 9.85
C ASP A 531 5.80 -18.89 8.78
N GLN A 532 4.92 -19.89 8.88
CA GLN A 532 3.82 -20.16 7.94
C GLN A 532 2.43 -20.02 8.59
N VAL A 533 2.37 -19.55 9.84
CA VAL A 533 1.09 -19.35 10.55
C VAL A 533 0.32 -18.17 9.95
N PHE A 534 1.00 -17.09 9.59
CA PHE A 534 0.40 -15.87 9.04
C PHE A 534 0.95 -15.62 7.64
N ILE A 535 0.10 -15.83 6.63
CA ILE A 535 0.50 -15.63 5.23
C ILE A 535 -0.36 -14.55 4.61
N TYR A 536 0.30 -13.53 4.06
CA TYR A 536 -0.35 -12.53 3.23
C TYR A 536 -0.30 -12.94 1.75
N VAL A 537 -1.43 -12.84 1.07
CA VAL A 537 -1.54 -13.08 -0.37
C VAL A 537 -2.24 -11.87 -1.00
N PRO A 538 -1.57 -11.11 -1.89
CA PRO A 538 -2.17 -9.94 -2.53
C PRO A 538 -3.49 -10.25 -3.28
N GLY A 539 -3.57 -11.42 -3.93
CA GLY A 539 -4.77 -11.87 -4.64
C GLY A 539 -6.01 -12.07 -3.76
N ASP A 540 -5.87 -12.17 -2.44
CA ASP A 540 -7.00 -12.34 -1.53
C ASP A 540 -7.71 -11.02 -1.22
N GLN A 541 -7.09 -9.87 -1.50
CA GLN A 541 -7.58 -8.55 -1.12
C GLN A 541 -8.65 -8.01 -2.08
N ILE A 542 -9.51 -7.12 -1.61
CA ILE A 542 -10.48 -6.39 -2.45
C ILE A 542 -9.79 -5.57 -3.55
N GLY A 543 -8.59 -5.05 -3.28
CA GLY A 543 -7.78 -4.31 -4.26
C GLY A 543 -7.25 -5.18 -5.40
N ALA A 544 -7.29 -6.51 -5.28
CA ALA A 544 -6.86 -7.41 -6.36
C ALA A 544 -8.02 -7.92 -7.24
N ASN A 545 -9.27 -7.60 -6.90
CA ASN A 545 -10.46 -8.19 -7.53
C ASN A 545 -11.46 -7.15 -8.03
#